data_AF-A0AA35VPU7-F1
#
_entry.id   AF-A0AA35VPU7-F1
#
_cell.length_a   1.000
_cell.length_b   1.000
_cell.length_c   1.000
_cell.angle_alpha   90.00
_cell.angle_beta   90.00
_cell.angle_gamma   90.00
#
_symmetry.space_group_name_H-M   'P 1'
#
loop_
_entity.id
_entity.type
_entity.pdbx_description
1 polymer ?
#
loop_
_entity_poly.entity_id
_entity_poly.type
_entity_poly.pdbx_seq_one_letter_code
_entity_poly.pdbx_strand_id
1 'polypeptide(L)'
;MNQIELFPNCMCLQIVSNGVYKSIEHCATVQSNKERLSVATFYSSSMGAELGPAKSLVEQHNVAKFPRLTLEEYYKGFFDKKLEGKSYLEFMKLEDLNENVI
;
A
#
# COMPACT_ATOMS: atom_id res chain seq x y z
N MET A 1 -0.41 28.94 -6.32
CA MET A 1 0.42 28.08 -7.20
C MET A 1 -0.01 26.65 -6.90
N ASN A 2 -0.74 26.04 -7.83
CA ASN A 2 -1.31 24.70 -7.63
C ASN A 2 -0.17 23.69 -7.78
N GLN A 3 0.15 22.97 -6.71
CA GLN A 3 1.16 21.92 -6.76
C GLN A 3 0.46 20.59 -7.03
N ILE A 4 0.75 19.98 -8.17
CA ILE A 4 0.40 18.58 -8.42
C ILE A 4 1.49 17.77 -7.70
N GLU A 5 1.14 17.15 -6.58
CA GLU A 5 2.01 16.21 -5.90
C GLU A 5 1.78 14.82 -6.51
N LEU A 6 2.76 14.36 -7.30
CA LEU A 6 2.84 12.97 -7.71
C LEU A 6 3.39 12.19 -6.52
N PHE A 7 2.58 11.34 -5.91
CA PHE A 7 3.01 10.40 -4.88
C PHE A 7 3.50 9.13 -5.57
N PRO A 8 4.82 8.95 -5.76
CA PRO A 8 5.35 8.01 -6.75
C PRO A 8 5.18 6.54 -6.37
N ASN A 9 4.88 6.22 -5.10
CA ASN A 9 4.85 4.85 -4.64
C ASN A 9 3.51 4.53 -3.95
N CYS A 10 2.58 3.96 -4.73
CA CYS A 10 1.32 3.43 -4.25
C CYS A 10 1.54 2.13 -3.46
N MET A 11 0.77 1.92 -2.39
CA MET A 11 0.80 0.70 -1.59
C MET A 11 0.59 -0.58 -2.41
N CYS A 12 -0.25 -0.53 -3.45
CA CYS A 12 -0.48 -1.65 -4.35
C CYS A 12 0.79 -2.05 -5.14
N LEU A 13 1.62 -1.07 -5.51
CA LEU A 13 2.85 -1.32 -6.26
C LEU A 13 3.89 -2.08 -5.42
N GLN A 14 3.94 -1.82 -4.12
CA GLN A 14 4.79 -2.58 -3.20
C GLN A 14 4.39 -4.05 -3.14
N ILE A 15 3.08 -4.34 -3.10
CA ILE A 15 2.56 -5.71 -3.07
C ILE A 15 2.88 -6.43 -4.39
N VAL A 16 2.54 -5.82 -5.53
CA VAL A 16 2.75 -6.42 -6.87
C VAL A 16 4.24 -6.68 -7.14
N SER A 17 5.12 -5.78 -6.68
CA SER A 17 6.56 -5.94 -6.81
C SER A 17 7.20 -6.85 -5.77
N ASN A 18 6.41 -7.56 -4.95
CA ASN A 18 6.87 -8.41 -3.85
C ASN A 18 7.83 -7.67 -2.88
N GLY A 19 7.61 -6.37 -2.68
CA GLY A 19 8.40 -5.53 -1.78
C GLY A 19 9.63 -4.85 -2.40
N VAL A 20 9.85 -4.96 -3.70
CA VAL A 20 10.99 -4.28 -4.39
C VAL A 20 10.79 -2.77 -4.37
N TYR A 21 9.59 -2.28 -4.73
CA TYR A 21 9.24 -0.87 -4.62
C TYR A 21 8.62 -0.60 -3.26
N LYS A 22 9.27 0.22 -2.44
CA LYS A 22 8.75 0.58 -1.12
C LYS A 22 7.77 1.75 -1.24
N SER A 23 6.56 1.55 -0.74
CA SER A 23 5.63 2.63 -0.40
C SER A 23 6.25 3.44 0.73
N ILE A 24 6.25 4.76 0.58
CA ILE A 24 6.80 5.67 1.60
C ILE A 24 5.66 6.51 2.16
N GLU A 25 5.75 6.84 3.45
CA GLU A 25 4.79 7.74 4.08
C GLU A 25 5.02 9.16 3.59
N HIS A 26 3.94 9.83 3.23
CA HIS A 26 3.95 11.21 2.78
C HIS A 26 3.11 12.03 3.75
N CYS A 27 3.64 13.19 4.17
CA CYS A 27 2.96 14.10 5.08
C CYS A 27 2.95 15.50 4.50
N ALA A 28 1.85 16.23 4.72
CA ALA A 28 1.68 17.60 4.28
C ALA A 28 1.56 18.50 5.51
N THR A 29 2.53 19.38 5.73
CA THR A 29 2.58 20.28 6.91
C THR A 29 1.69 21.51 6.68
N VAL A 30 1.00 21.98 7.72
CA VAL A 30 0.22 23.24 7.66
C VAL A 30 1.13 24.45 7.80
N GLN A 31 0.80 25.54 7.08
CA GLN A 31 1.53 26.80 7.17
C GLN A 31 0.56 27.93 7.51
N SER A 32 0.82 28.69 8.56
CA SER A 32 -0.11 29.70 9.08
C SER A 32 -0.17 30.99 8.27
N ASN A 33 0.87 31.28 7.48
CA ASN A 33 1.03 32.54 6.74
C ASN A 33 0.69 32.43 5.25
N LYS A 34 0.31 31.24 4.76
CA LYS A 34 0.09 30.99 3.33
C LYS A 34 -0.84 29.81 3.11
N GLU A 35 -1.86 30.03 2.28
CA GLU A 35 -2.75 28.96 1.82
C GLU A 35 -2.05 28.06 0.80
N ARG A 36 -2.26 26.74 0.93
CA ARG A 36 -1.81 25.73 -0.04
C ARG A 36 -3.01 24.94 -0.55
N LEU A 37 -3.15 24.86 -1.86
CA LEU A 37 -4.11 24.00 -2.55
C LEU A 37 -3.34 23.00 -3.42
N SER A 38 -3.66 21.71 -3.26
CA SER A 38 -3.13 20.61 -4.06
C SER A 38 -4.26 19.73 -4.57
N VAL A 39 -4.02 19.04 -5.69
CA VAL A 39 -4.92 18.05 -6.26
C VAL A 39 -4.14 16.76 -6.44
N ALA A 40 -4.59 15.68 -5.80
CA ALA A 40 -4.01 14.36 -5.92
C ALA A 40 -4.89 13.47 -6.81
N THR A 41 -4.27 12.68 -7.68
CA THR A 41 -4.95 11.68 -8.51
C THR A 41 -4.42 10.30 -8.15
N PHE A 42 -5.33 9.37 -7.85
CA PHE A 42 -5.00 8.00 -7.49
C PHE A 42 -5.42 7.06 -8.62
N TYR A 43 -4.48 6.23 -9.08
CA TYR A 43 -4.75 5.18 -10.06
C TYR A 43 -4.83 3.83 -9.34
N SER A 44 -5.95 3.14 -9.51
CA SER A 44 -6.17 1.79 -8.99
C SER A 44 -6.84 0.90 -10.03
N SER A 45 -6.73 -0.41 -9.83
CA SER A 45 -7.46 -1.41 -10.61
C SER A 45 -8.93 -1.49 -10.16
N SER A 46 -9.73 -2.29 -10.86
CA SER A 46 -11.10 -2.62 -10.45
C SER A 46 -11.14 -3.27 -9.07
N MET A 47 -12.22 -3.05 -8.30
CA MET A 47 -12.39 -3.63 -6.95
C MET A 47 -12.40 -5.16 -6.93
N GLY A 48 -12.91 -5.79 -7.99
CA GLY A 48 -12.87 -7.24 -8.16
C GLY A 48 -11.54 -7.77 -8.72
N ALA A 49 -10.57 -6.91 -9.01
CA ALA A 49 -9.27 -7.35 -9.48
C ALA A 49 -8.45 -7.93 -8.32
N GLU A 50 -7.66 -8.94 -8.65
CA GLU A 50 -6.78 -9.59 -7.70
C GLU A 50 -5.50 -8.76 -7.47
N LEU A 51 -5.16 -8.56 -6.20
CA LEU A 51 -3.97 -7.90 -5.71
C LEU A 51 -3.05 -8.94 -5.05
N GLY A 52 -1.79 -8.97 -5.46
CA GLY A 52 -0.78 -9.86 -4.89
C GLY A 52 0.54 -9.75 -5.65
N PRO A 53 1.61 -10.37 -5.13
CA PRO A 53 2.91 -10.39 -5.80
C PRO A 53 2.82 -10.91 -7.24
N ALA A 54 3.53 -10.30 -8.18
CA ALA A 54 3.59 -10.81 -9.55
C ALA A 54 4.15 -12.24 -9.55
N LYS A 55 3.49 -13.16 -10.27
CA LYS A 55 3.84 -14.59 -10.27
C LYS A 55 5.31 -14.83 -10.65
N SER A 56 5.79 -14.12 -11.67
CA SER A 56 7.19 -14.16 -12.10
C SER A 56 8.19 -13.80 -11.00
N LEU A 57 7.84 -12.83 -10.13
CA LEU A 57 8.71 -12.42 -9.02
C LEU A 57 8.71 -13.44 -7.88
N VAL A 58 7.59 -14.10 -7.63
CA VAL A 58 7.48 -15.20 -6.66
C VAL A 58 8.27 -16.41 -7.14
N GLU A 59 8.12 -16.79 -8.41
CA GLU A 59 8.85 -17.90 -9.03
C GLU A 59 10.36 -17.68 -9.02
N GLN A 60 10.82 -16.46 -9.31
CA GLN A 60 12.24 -16.12 -9.31
C GLN A 60 12.90 -16.25 -7.93
N HIS A 61 12.20 -15.89 -6.85
CA HIS A 61 12.76 -15.86 -5.49
C HIS A 61 12.27 -17.02 -4.60
N ASN A 62 11.37 -17.85 -5.13
CA ASN A 62 10.65 -18.93 -4.45
C ASN A 62 10.00 -18.53 -3.10
N VAL A 63 9.63 -17.24 -2.97
CA VAL A 63 9.07 -16.66 -1.75
C VAL A 63 8.03 -15.60 -2.11
N ALA A 64 6.83 -15.73 -1.54
CA ALA A 64 5.82 -14.68 -1.53
C ALA A 64 5.86 -13.94 -0.19
N LYS A 65 5.94 -12.60 -0.23
CA LYS A 65 5.97 -11.77 1.00
C LYS A 65 4.61 -11.23 1.41
N PHE A 66 3.64 -11.25 0.50
CA PHE A 66 2.29 -10.73 0.71
C PHE A 66 1.24 -11.76 0.26
N PRO A 67 0.05 -11.77 0.88
CA PRO A 67 -1.07 -12.59 0.45
C PRO A 67 -1.62 -12.11 -0.90
N ARG A 68 -2.47 -12.95 -1.48
CA ARG A 68 -3.25 -12.66 -2.68
C ARG A 68 -4.71 -12.55 -2.28
N LEU A 69 -5.35 -11.43 -2.63
CA LEU A 69 -6.73 -11.09 -2.25
C LEU A 69 -7.29 -10.07 -3.25
N THR A 70 -8.58 -9.80 -3.22
CA THR A 70 -9.19 -8.79 -4.10
C THR A 70 -8.90 -7.36 -3.63
N LEU A 71 -8.93 -6.38 -4.54
CA LEU A 71 -8.80 -4.97 -4.16
C LEU A 71 -9.90 -4.54 -3.17
N GLU A 72 -11.10 -5.11 -3.28
CA GLU A 72 -12.20 -4.87 -2.35
C GLU A 72 -11.84 -5.32 -0.92
N GLU A 73 -11.35 -6.54 -0.75
CA GLU A 73 -10.91 -7.07 0.55
C GLU A 73 -9.75 -6.25 1.12
N TYR A 74 -8.80 -5.84 0.26
CA TYR A 74 -7.69 -4.97 0.63
C TYR A 74 -8.19 -3.66 1.23
N TYR A 75 -9.06 -2.95 0.51
CA TYR A 75 -9.53 -1.63 0.96
C TYR A 75 -10.41 -1.74 2.19
N LYS A 76 -11.26 -2.77 2.26
CA LYS A 76 -12.06 -3.04 3.46
C LYS A 76 -11.16 -3.19 4.68
N GLY A 77 -10.18 -4.08 4.63
CA GLY A 77 -9.24 -4.27 5.74
C GLY A 77 -8.38 -3.02 6.02
N PHE A 78 -7.99 -2.28 4.99
CA PHE A 78 -7.24 -1.03 5.12
C PHE A 78 -8.02 0.04 5.89
N PHE A 79 -9.31 0.23 5.57
CA PHE A 79 -10.17 1.22 6.23
C PHE A 79 -10.70 0.76 7.59
N ASP A 80 -10.89 -0.54 7.79
CA ASP A 80 -11.32 -1.11 9.08
C ASP A 80 -10.20 -1.03 10.14
N LYS A 81 -8.93 -1.00 9.72
CA LYS A 81 -7.80 -0.98 10.63
C LYS A 81 -7.62 0.39 11.29
N LYS A 82 -7.64 0.40 12.62
CA LYS A 82 -7.30 1.57 13.43
C LYS A 82 -5.83 1.94 13.26
N LEU A 83 -5.52 3.25 13.25
CA LEU A 83 -4.16 3.79 13.13
C LEU A 83 -3.34 3.60 14.43
N GLU A 84 -3.15 2.36 14.85
CA GLU A 84 -2.43 1.99 16.06
C GLU A 84 -1.18 1.17 15.70
N GLY A 85 -0.05 1.85 15.52
CA GLY A 85 1.26 1.20 15.31
C GLY A 85 1.58 0.90 13.84
N LYS A 86 1.83 -0.38 13.52
CA LYS A 86 2.32 -0.84 12.21
C LYS A 86 1.33 -0.52 11.07
N SER A 87 1.83 -0.05 9.94
CA SER A 87 1.01 0.21 8.74
C SER A 87 0.24 -1.06 8.30
N TYR A 88 -0.86 -0.89 7.57
CA TYR A 88 -1.64 -2.04 7.07
C TYR A 88 -0.79 -2.98 6.18
N LEU A 89 0.15 -2.41 5.41
CA LEU A 89 1.10 -3.17 4.59
C LEU A 89 2.00 -4.08 5.42
N GLU A 90 2.47 -3.62 6.58
CA GLU A 90 3.30 -4.45 7.47
C GLU A 90 2.49 -5.63 8.01
N PHE A 91 1.24 -5.39 8.43
CA PHE A 91 0.37 -6.47 8.91
C PHE A 91 0.06 -7.54 7.87
N MET A 92 0.01 -7.16 6.59
CA MET A 92 -0.21 -8.14 5.51
C MET A 92 1.06 -8.92 5.14
N LYS A 93 2.23 -8.64 5.71
CA LYS A 93 3.40 -9.48 5.41
C LYS A 93 3.16 -10.88 5.94
N LEU A 94 3.46 -11.89 5.13
CA LEU A 94 3.26 -13.29 5.50
C LEU A 94 4.14 -13.72 6.69
N GLU A 95 5.28 -13.05 6.89
CA GLU A 95 6.13 -13.21 8.07
C GLU A 95 5.37 -12.85 9.36
N ASP A 96 4.67 -11.72 9.38
CA ASP A 96 3.90 -11.23 10.53
C ASP A 96 2.59 -12.03 10.75
N LEU A 97 2.00 -12.61 9.70
CA LEU A 97 0.79 -13.44 9.83
C LEU A 97 1.05 -14.80 10.47
N ASN A 98 2.25 -15.36 10.30
CA ASN A 98 2.62 -16.65 10.89
C ASN A 98 2.90 -16.56 12.41
N GLU A 99 3.27 -15.39 12.92
CA GLU A 99 3.52 -15.16 14.36
C GLU A 99 2.24 -14.95 15.18
N ASN A 100 1.10 -14.66 14.54
CA ASN A 100 -0.19 -14.45 15.20
C ASN A 100 -1.02 -15.76 15.35
N VAL A 101 -0.41 -16.92 15.10
CA VAL A 101 -1.07 -18.25 15.13
C VAL A 101 -0.47 -19.18 16.21
N ILE A 102 0.27 -18.65 17.20
CA ILE A 102 0.77 -19.42 18.36
C ILE A 102 0.15 -18.91 19.66
#